data_AF-A0A662AC43-F1
#
_entry.id   AF-A0A662AC43-F1
#
_cell.length_a   1.000
_cell.length_b   1.000
_cell.length_c   1.000
_cell.angle_alpha   90.00
_cell.angle_beta   90.00
_cell.angle_gamma   90.00
#
_symmetry.space_group_name_H-M   'P 1'
#
loop_
_entity.id
_entity.type
_entity.pdbx_description
1 polymer ?
#
loop_
_entity_poly.entity_id
_entity_poly.type
_entity_poly.pdbx_seq_one_letter_code
_entity_poly.pdbx_strand_id
1 'polypeptide(L)'
;KYIPPKKGKKHILRIIRELIDLRPENRGTNISEALRYLTNIQKKRTTAFIISDFIDEGFSDALRIANHKHDVIALQLCDQREAELPNIGLIKLRDAETNRNIWVDTSNRKIREQYKNSWLDAEKTLSETFTRVGVDHAKICTDKDYVKPLLKLFKQR
;
A
#
# COMPACT_ATOMS: atom_id res chain seq x y z
N LYS A 1 14.71 2.27 6.82
CA LYS A 1 15.94 3.08 6.62
C LYS A 1 15.55 4.46 6.08
N TYR A 2 16.06 5.56 6.63
CA TYR A 2 15.77 6.92 6.15
C TYR A 2 16.86 7.42 5.21
N ILE A 3 16.46 7.95 4.04
CA ILE A 3 17.35 8.59 3.08
C ILE A 3 17.02 10.08 3.06
N PRO A 4 17.95 10.96 3.49
CA PRO A 4 17.70 12.40 3.48
C PRO A 4 17.46 12.93 2.07
N PRO A 5 16.53 13.90 1.90
CA PRO A 5 16.18 14.42 0.59
C PRO A 5 17.37 15.15 -0.05
N LYS A 6 17.72 14.78 -1.30
CA LYS A 6 18.67 15.49 -2.15
C LYS A 6 18.18 15.55 -3.60
N LYS A 7 18.77 16.44 -4.39
CA LYS A 7 18.46 16.61 -5.82
C LYS A 7 19.41 15.79 -6.71
N GLY A 8 18.98 15.55 -7.95
CA GLY A 8 19.82 15.05 -9.04
C GLY A 8 19.73 13.54 -9.30
N LYS A 9 20.05 13.14 -10.54
CA LYS A 9 19.94 11.75 -11.03
C LYS A 9 20.72 10.75 -10.18
N LYS A 10 21.92 11.12 -9.72
CA LYS A 10 22.75 10.27 -8.84
C LYS A 10 22.03 9.91 -7.54
N HIS A 11 21.23 10.83 -6.98
CA HIS A 11 20.48 10.57 -5.76
C HIS A 11 19.30 9.62 -6.01
N ILE A 12 18.59 9.79 -7.13
CA ILE A 12 17.50 8.88 -7.53
C ILE A 12 18.02 7.45 -7.70
N LEU A 13 19.13 7.27 -8.42
CA LEU A 13 19.75 5.95 -8.59
C LEU A 13 20.19 5.32 -7.26
N ARG A 14 20.64 6.14 -6.31
CA ARG A 14 20.94 5.66 -4.95
C ARG A 14 19.68 5.14 -4.26
N ILE A 15 18.56 5.86 -4.34
CA ILE A 15 17.29 5.41 -3.73
C ILE A 15 16.86 4.06 -4.33
N ILE A 16 16.89 3.93 -5.66
CA ILE A 16 16.54 2.68 -6.35
C ILE A 16 17.43 1.53 -5.88
N ARG A 17 18.75 1.74 -5.81
CA ARG A 17 19.69 0.72 -5.31
C ARG A 17 19.36 0.31 -3.88
N GLU A 18 19.13 1.29 -3.00
CA GLU A 18 18.79 1.02 -1.60
C GLU A 18 17.48 0.25 -1.44
N LEU A 19 16.51 0.43 -2.36
CA LEU A 19 15.27 -0.35 -2.39
C LEU A 19 15.50 -1.79 -2.85
N ILE A 20 16.34 -1.99 -3.88
CA ILE A 20 16.67 -3.34 -4.41
C ILE A 20 17.49 -4.13 -3.38
N ASP A 21 18.43 -3.48 -2.71
CA ASP A 21 19.32 -4.10 -1.72
C ASP A 21 18.68 -4.23 -0.33
N LEU A 22 17.46 -3.69 -0.14
CA LEU A 22 16.79 -3.67 1.15
C LEU A 22 16.50 -5.10 1.62
N ARG A 23 17.07 -5.46 2.77
CA ARG A 23 16.68 -6.65 3.52
C ARG A 23 15.87 -6.23 4.74
N PRO A 24 14.57 -6.56 4.81
CA PRO A 24 13.75 -6.18 5.95
C PRO A 24 14.24 -6.90 7.21
N GLU A 25 14.45 -6.14 8.29
CA GLU A 25 14.83 -6.69 9.61
C GLU A 25 13.62 -7.31 10.33
N ASN A 26 12.42 -6.79 10.05
CA ASN A 26 11.14 -7.23 10.60
C ASN A 26 10.16 -7.59 9.47
N ARG A 27 9.19 -8.46 9.76
CA ARG A 27 8.25 -9.01 8.76
C ARG A 27 6.85 -8.39 8.78
N GLY A 28 6.50 -7.67 9.85
CA GLY A 28 5.20 -7.04 9.98
C GLY A 28 5.16 -5.66 9.34
N THR A 29 3.97 -5.25 8.94
CA THR A 29 3.68 -3.92 8.40
C THR A 29 3.16 -3.01 9.51
N ASN A 30 3.61 -1.75 9.52
CA ASN A 30 3.06 -0.73 10.40
C ASN A 30 3.14 0.65 9.72
N ILE A 31 2.07 0.97 9.00
CA ILE A 31 1.91 2.21 8.25
C ILE A 31 1.82 3.40 9.22
N SER A 32 1.19 3.19 10.38
CA SER A 32 1.07 4.22 11.43
C SER A 32 2.42 4.76 11.87
N GLU A 33 3.38 3.87 12.11
CA GLU A 33 4.71 4.26 12.59
C GLU A 33 5.52 4.94 11.49
N ALA A 34 5.42 4.48 10.24
CA ALA A 34 6.03 5.16 9.10
C ALA A 34 5.52 6.60 8.93
N LEU A 35 4.21 6.81 9.11
CA LEU A 35 3.56 8.11 9.05
C LEU A 35 3.97 9.03 10.21
N ARG A 36 4.03 8.49 11.44
CA ARG A 36 4.53 9.23 12.61
C ARG A 36 5.99 9.64 12.43
N TYR A 37 6.82 8.72 11.92
CA TYR A 37 8.21 8.98 11.61
C TYR A 37 8.37 10.10 10.58
N LEU A 38 7.63 10.04 9.46
CA LEU A 38 7.61 11.08 8.43
C LEU A 38 7.25 12.45 9.05
N THR A 39 6.15 12.48 9.81
CA THR A 39 5.64 13.68 10.46
C THR A 39 6.67 14.27 11.43
N ASN A 40 7.43 13.43 12.14
CA ASN A 40 8.42 13.89 13.11
C ASN A 40 9.71 14.40 12.45
N ILE A 41 10.20 13.72 11.41
CA ILE A 41 11.48 14.04 10.78
C ILE A 41 11.37 15.19 9.78
N GLN A 42 10.26 15.31 9.06
CA GLN A 42 10.03 16.42 8.12
C GLN A 42 9.36 17.58 8.84
N LYS A 43 10.13 18.66 9.05
CA LYS A 43 9.63 19.88 9.70
C LYS A 43 8.94 20.84 8.72
N LYS A 44 9.38 20.87 7.46
CA LYS A 44 8.78 21.68 6.40
C LYS A 44 7.61 20.93 5.77
N ARG A 45 6.55 21.66 5.38
CA ARG A 45 5.46 21.11 4.59
C ARG A 45 6.00 20.61 3.25
N THR A 46 5.60 19.40 2.87
CA THR A 46 6.05 18.70 1.67
C THR A 46 4.89 17.90 1.09
N THR A 47 4.95 17.60 -0.19
CA THR A 47 4.11 16.55 -0.78
C THR A 47 4.78 15.20 -0.54
N ALA A 48 4.04 14.24 0.01
CA ALA A 48 4.54 12.92 0.37
C ALA A 48 3.68 11.83 -0.28
N PHE A 49 4.33 10.89 -0.94
CA PHE A 49 3.66 9.73 -1.55
C PHE A 49 3.87 8.51 -0.66
N ILE A 50 2.79 7.81 -0.36
CA ILE A 50 2.80 6.52 0.31
C ILE A 50 2.49 5.48 -0.74
N ILE A 51 3.37 4.51 -0.91
CA ILE A 51 3.19 3.40 -1.85
C ILE A 51 3.04 2.15 -1.00
N SER A 52 1.86 1.55 -1.04
CA SER A 52 1.51 0.36 -0.24
C SER A 52 0.29 -0.33 -0.85
N ASP A 53 0.10 -1.61 -0.57
CA ASP A 53 -1.20 -2.28 -0.75
C ASP A 53 -2.22 -1.86 0.33
N PHE A 54 -1.75 -1.20 1.40
CA PHE A 54 -2.51 -0.76 2.58
C PHE A 54 -3.17 -1.90 3.35
N ILE A 55 -2.55 -3.09 3.34
CA ILE A 55 -2.94 -4.21 4.20
C ILE A 55 -2.33 -3.98 5.60
N ASP A 56 -2.97 -3.09 6.36
CA ASP A 56 -2.65 -2.77 7.76
C ASP A 56 -3.90 -2.17 8.43
N GLU A 57 -3.98 -2.22 9.75
CA GLU A 57 -5.10 -1.66 10.50
C GLU A 57 -4.68 -0.44 11.32
N GLY A 58 -5.63 0.43 11.67
CA GLY A 58 -5.40 1.52 12.62
C GLY A 58 -4.56 2.70 12.11
N PHE A 59 -4.18 2.75 10.83
CA PHE A 59 -3.38 3.85 10.29
C PHE A 59 -4.15 5.15 10.01
N SER A 60 -5.49 5.12 10.05
CA SER A 60 -6.35 6.28 9.73
C SER A 60 -5.98 7.55 10.52
N ASP A 61 -5.70 7.43 11.82
CA ASP A 61 -5.36 8.58 12.67
C ASP A 61 -3.98 9.15 12.36
N ALA A 62 -2.99 8.28 12.19
CA ALA A 62 -1.65 8.68 11.80
C ALA A 62 -1.66 9.34 10.40
N LEU A 63 -2.49 8.81 9.48
CA LEU A 63 -2.64 9.32 8.14
C LEU A 63 -3.27 10.72 8.14
N ARG A 64 -4.27 10.94 9.00
CA ARG A 64 -4.89 12.25 9.21
C ARG A 64 -3.92 13.29 9.73
N ILE A 65 -3.11 12.93 10.72
CA ILE A 65 -2.10 13.83 11.28
C ILE A 65 -1.04 14.16 10.21
N ALA A 66 -0.58 13.16 9.47
CA ALA A 66 0.39 13.34 8.40
C ALA A 66 -0.16 14.22 7.28
N ASN A 67 -1.41 14.02 6.85
CA ASN A 67 -2.08 14.80 5.80
C ASN A 67 -2.41 16.25 6.22
N HIS A 68 -2.60 16.49 7.51
CA HIS A 68 -2.74 17.86 8.01
C HIS A 68 -1.42 18.63 7.93
N LYS A 69 -0.28 17.96 8.20
CA LYS A 69 1.05 18.58 8.21
C LYS A 69 1.71 18.62 6.82
N HIS A 70 1.48 17.60 6.02
CA HIS A 70 2.05 17.36 4.70
C HIS A 70 0.92 17.12 3.71
N ASP A 71 1.16 17.38 2.44
CA ASP A 71 0.23 17.00 1.39
C ASP A 71 0.45 15.51 1.06
N VAL A 72 -0.32 14.62 1.67
CA VAL A 72 -0.12 13.16 1.58
C VAL A 72 -0.97 12.58 0.46
N ILE A 73 -0.35 11.72 -0.35
CA ILE A 73 -0.99 11.01 -1.45
C ILE A 73 -0.79 9.50 -1.26
N ALA A 74 -1.88 8.74 -1.30
CA ALA A 74 -1.85 7.29 -1.24
C ALA A 74 -1.83 6.67 -2.65
N LEU A 75 -0.76 5.97 -2.99
CA LEU A 75 -0.67 5.12 -4.18
C LEU A 75 -0.92 3.69 -3.73
N GLN A 76 -2.16 3.24 -3.89
CA GLN A 76 -2.58 1.88 -3.54
C GLN A 76 -2.14 0.92 -4.63
N LEU A 77 -1.31 -0.06 -4.28
CA LEU A 77 -0.95 -1.17 -5.15
C LEU A 77 -2.01 -2.29 -5.05
N CYS A 78 -2.30 -2.94 -6.17
CA CYS A 78 -3.20 -4.10 -6.23
C CYS A 78 -2.66 -5.15 -7.20
N ASP A 79 -2.82 -6.42 -6.87
CA ASP A 79 -2.71 -7.51 -7.84
C ASP A 79 -4.08 -8.13 -8.13
N GLN A 80 -4.33 -8.54 -9.38
CA GLN A 80 -5.58 -9.20 -9.75
C GLN A 80 -5.79 -10.50 -8.96
N ARG A 81 -4.71 -11.19 -8.58
CA ARG A 81 -4.75 -12.46 -7.83
C ARG A 81 -5.07 -12.27 -6.35
N GLU A 82 -4.95 -11.05 -5.84
CA GLU A 82 -5.41 -10.69 -4.49
C GLU A 82 -6.92 -10.43 -4.50
N ALA A 83 -7.47 -9.97 -5.62
CA ALA A 83 -8.90 -9.73 -5.76
C ALA A 83 -9.71 -11.00 -6.04
N GLU A 84 -9.11 -11.99 -6.71
CA GLU A 84 -9.79 -13.22 -7.12
C GLU A 84 -8.95 -14.47 -6.87
N LEU A 85 -9.57 -15.42 -6.17
CA LEU A 85 -8.99 -16.74 -5.91
C LEU A 85 -9.29 -17.68 -7.09
N PRO A 86 -8.30 -18.10 -7.90
CA PRO A 86 -8.55 -18.96 -9.06
C PRO A 86 -8.88 -20.39 -8.63
N ASN A 87 -9.71 -21.10 -9.40
CA ASN A 87 -10.00 -22.51 -9.16
C ASN A 87 -8.84 -23.38 -9.67
N ILE A 88 -7.86 -23.64 -8.80
CA ILE A 88 -6.67 -24.46 -9.09
C ILE A 88 -6.54 -25.66 -8.11
N GLY A 89 -7.64 -25.99 -7.42
CA GLY A 89 -7.67 -27.08 -6.44
C GLY A 89 -7.12 -26.69 -5.07
N LEU A 90 -6.59 -27.67 -4.35
CA LEU A 90 -6.05 -27.49 -3.01
C LEU A 90 -4.64 -26.89 -3.08
N ILE A 91 -4.47 -25.69 -2.53
CA ILE A 91 -3.18 -24.99 -2.50
C ILE A 91 -2.74 -24.70 -1.07
N LYS A 92 -1.43 -24.56 -0.90
CA LYS A 92 -0.83 -24.13 0.36
C LYS A 92 -0.45 -22.67 0.24
N LEU A 93 -1.14 -21.81 1.00
CA LEU A 93 -0.80 -20.39 1.12
C LEU A 93 0.12 -20.20 2.32
N ARG A 94 1.05 -19.24 2.20
CA ARG A 94 1.94 -18.83 3.28
C ARG A 94 1.74 -17.35 3.53
N ASP A 95 1.42 -17.01 4.77
CA ASP A 95 1.37 -15.64 5.25
C ASP A 95 2.78 -15.03 5.22
N ALA A 96 2.91 -13.86 4.57
CA ALA A 96 4.18 -13.16 4.38
C ALA A 96 4.76 -12.58 5.69
N GLU A 97 3.89 -12.20 6.64
CA GLU A 97 4.27 -11.58 7.90
C GLU A 97 4.56 -12.64 8.97
N THR A 98 3.68 -13.63 9.10
CA THR A 98 3.73 -14.63 10.19
C THR A 98 4.41 -15.94 9.81
N ASN A 99 4.63 -16.21 8.52
CA ASN A 99 5.05 -17.51 7.96
C ASN A 99 4.10 -18.69 8.23
N ARG A 100 2.89 -18.43 8.71
CA ARG A 100 1.91 -19.49 8.90
C ARG A 100 1.49 -20.03 7.54
N ASN A 101 1.38 -21.35 7.46
CA ASN A 101 0.90 -22.01 6.27
C ASN A 101 -0.54 -22.44 6.49
N ILE A 102 -1.40 -22.15 5.52
CA ILE A 102 -2.80 -22.58 5.51
C ILE A 102 -3.06 -23.36 4.22
N TRP A 103 -3.86 -24.42 4.34
CA TRP A 103 -4.37 -25.14 3.18
C TRP A 103 -5.70 -24.52 2.79
N VAL A 104 -5.82 -24.13 1.53
CA VAL A 104 -7.03 -23.51 0.97
C VAL A 104 -7.50 -24.34 -0.21
N ASP A 105 -8.71 -24.88 -0.10
CA ASP A 105 -9.37 -25.53 -1.22
C ASP A 105 -10.03 -24.48 -2.11
N THR A 106 -9.32 -24.08 -3.16
CA THR A 106 -9.82 -23.10 -4.13
C THR A 106 -10.89 -23.67 -5.07
N SER A 107 -11.13 -24.99 -5.05
CA SER A 107 -12.19 -25.62 -5.85
C SER A 107 -13.59 -25.35 -5.29
N ASN A 108 -13.67 -25.09 -3.98
CA ASN A 108 -14.90 -24.74 -3.31
C ASN A 108 -15.38 -23.34 -3.71
N ARG A 109 -16.51 -23.27 -4.43
CA ARG A 109 -17.11 -22.02 -4.87
C ARG A 109 -17.46 -21.08 -3.72
N LYS A 110 -17.93 -21.60 -2.58
CA LYS A 110 -18.30 -20.77 -1.42
C LYS A 110 -17.09 -20.03 -0.85
N ILE A 111 -15.93 -20.68 -0.79
CA ILE A 111 -14.68 -20.07 -0.33
C ILE A 111 -14.26 -18.94 -1.28
N ARG A 112 -14.33 -19.17 -2.60
CA ARG A 112 -13.99 -18.13 -3.59
C ARG A 112 -14.93 -16.91 -3.50
N GLU A 113 -16.23 -17.15 -3.33
CA GLU A 113 -17.22 -16.07 -3.17
C GLU A 113 -16.99 -15.28 -1.87
N GLN A 114 -16.74 -15.96 -0.75
CA GLN A 114 -16.43 -15.32 0.52
C GLN A 114 -15.16 -14.48 0.43
N TYR A 115 -14.08 -15.02 -0.16
CA TYR A 115 -12.82 -14.31 -0.35
C TYR A 115 -13.01 -13.03 -1.18
N LYS A 116 -13.73 -13.14 -2.30
CA LYS A 116 -14.04 -11.99 -3.16
C LYS A 116 -14.85 -10.92 -2.44
N ASN A 117 -15.85 -11.32 -1.65
CA ASN A 117 -16.66 -10.37 -0.87
C ASN A 117 -15.82 -9.67 0.21
N SER A 118 -14.98 -10.41 0.95
CA SER A 118 -14.07 -9.82 1.93
C SER A 118 -13.10 -8.83 1.30
N TRP A 119 -12.59 -9.13 0.11
CA TRP A 119 -11.75 -8.19 -0.64
C TRP A 119 -12.50 -6.91 -1.02
N LEU A 120 -13.73 -7.03 -1.54
CA LEU A 120 -14.57 -5.88 -1.89
C LEU A 120 -14.91 -5.00 -0.68
N ASP A 121 -15.19 -5.61 0.47
CA ASP A 121 -15.48 -4.90 1.71
C ASP A 121 -14.24 -4.17 2.26
N ALA A 122 -13.06 -4.79 2.19
CA ALA A 122 -11.79 -4.17 2.57
C ALA A 122 -11.46 -2.98 1.66
N GLU A 123 -11.59 -3.15 0.34
CA GLU A 123 -11.38 -2.09 -0.65
C GLU A 123 -12.31 -0.89 -0.42
N LYS A 124 -13.59 -1.16 -0.15
CA LYS A 124 -14.59 -0.12 0.14
C LYS A 124 -14.21 0.63 1.42
N THR A 125 -13.88 -0.10 2.48
CA THR A 125 -13.48 0.47 3.78
C THR A 125 -12.23 1.34 3.63
N LEU A 126 -11.26 0.91 2.83
CA LEU A 126 -10.04 1.65 2.55
C LEU A 126 -10.33 2.96 1.79
N SER A 127 -11.15 2.90 0.75
CA SER A 127 -11.54 4.09 -0.03
C SER A 127 -12.33 5.10 0.82
N GLU A 128 -13.23 4.62 1.68
CA GLU A 128 -13.95 5.45 2.64
C GLU A 128 -13.00 6.09 3.66
N THR A 129 -11.96 5.36 4.09
CA THR A 129 -10.94 5.88 5.00
C THR A 129 -10.15 7.02 4.36
N PHE A 130 -9.68 6.85 3.12
CA PHE A 130 -8.98 7.93 2.40
C PHE A 130 -9.86 9.17 2.22
N THR A 131 -11.12 8.97 1.80
CA THR A 131 -12.09 10.05 1.61
C THR A 131 -12.35 10.81 2.91
N ARG A 132 -12.57 10.09 4.02
CA ARG A 132 -12.82 10.66 5.35
C ARG A 132 -11.64 11.46 5.87
N VAL A 133 -10.43 11.03 5.58
CA VAL A 133 -9.17 11.68 6.01
C VAL A 133 -8.75 12.80 5.04
N GLY A 134 -9.41 12.94 3.89
CA GLY A 134 -9.11 13.94 2.88
C GLY A 134 -7.78 13.68 2.15
N VAL A 135 -7.40 12.41 1.99
CA VAL A 135 -6.19 11.99 1.29
C VAL A 135 -6.53 11.62 -0.14
N ASP A 136 -5.85 12.26 -1.08
CA ASP A 136 -5.93 11.86 -2.47
C ASP A 136 -5.31 10.47 -2.64
N HIS A 137 -6.00 9.61 -3.39
CA HIS A 137 -5.51 8.27 -3.64
C HIS A 137 -5.65 7.87 -5.11
N ALA A 138 -4.72 7.04 -5.56
CA ALA A 138 -4.77 6.40 -6.87
C ALA A 138 -4.49 4.92 -6.71
N LYS A 139 -5.37 4.09 -7.30
CA LYS A 139 -5.20 2.65 -7.40
C LYS A 139 -4.37 2.30 -8.63
N ILE A 140 -3.32 1.52 -8.44
CA ILE A 140 -2.38 1.08 -9.47
C ILE A 140 -2.32 -0.45 -9.40
N CYS A 141 -2.89 -1.12 -10.40
CA CYS A 141 -2.80 -2.57 -10.47
C CYS A 141 -1.60 -3.03 -11.29
N THR A 142 -0.97 -4.10 -10.82
CA THR A 142 0.27 -4.68 -11.37
C THR A 142 0.12 -5.17 -12.82
N ASP A 143 -1.10 -5.46 -13.24
CA ASP A 143 -1.48 -5.90 -14.59
C ASP A 143 -1.71 -4.75 -15.59
N LYS A 144 -1.69 -3.49 -15.12
CA LYS A 144 -2.07 -2.30 -15.93
C LYS A 144 -0.97 -1.26 -15.98
N ASP A 145 -1.05 -0.40 -16.99
CA ASP A 145 -0.18 0.77 -17.11
C ASP A 145 -0.43 1.77 -15.98
N TYR A 146 0.61 2.00 -15.17
CA TYR A 146 0.61 2.91 -14.04
C TYR A 146 0.68 4.40 -14.43
N VAL A 147 1.01 4.72 -15.68
CA VAL A 147 1.17 6.12 -16.13
C VAL A 147 -0.18 6.85 -16.11
N LYS A 148 -1.24 6.22 -16.60
CA LYS A 148 -2.60 6.80 -16.66
C LYS A 148 -3.15 7.20 -15.28
N PRO A 149 -3.18 6.31 -14.25
CA PRO A 149 -3.69 6.68 -12.92
C PRO A 149 -2.85 7.78 -12.27
N LEU A 150 -1.52 7.76 -12.44
CA LEU A 150 -0.65 8.82 -11.92
C LEU A 150 -0.92 10.17 -12.60
N LEU A 151 -1.02 10.21 -13.93
CA LEU A 151 -1.34 11.46 -14.65
C LEU A 151 -2.71 12.02 -14.25
N LYS A 152 -3.71 11.17 -14.03
CA LYS A 152 -5.03 11.60 -13.56
C LYS A 152 -4.94 12.24 -12.18
N LEU A 153 -4.24 11.59 -11.25
CA LEU A 153 -4.00 12.09 -9.90
C LEU A 153 -3.34 13.48 -9.90
N PHE A 154 -2.32 13.69 -10.75
CA PHE A 154 -1.64 14.99 -10.84
C PHE A 154 -2.45 16.08 -11.55
N LYS A 155 -3.43 15.74 -12.39
CA LYS A 155 -4.29 16.71 -13.09
C LYS A 155 -5.48 17.20 -12.26
N GLN A 156 -5.90 16.43 -11.26
CA GLN A 156 -7.03 16.77 -10.39
C GLN A 156 -6.62 17.72 -9.25
N ARG A 157 -5.38 18.21 -9.28
CA ARG A 157 -4.74 19.10 -8.33
C ARG A 157 -4.29 20.37 -9.03
#